data_AF-A0A3A1PBF9-F1
#
_entry.id   AF-A0A3A1PBF9-F1
#
_cell.length_a   1.000
_cell.length_b   1.000
_cell.length_c   1.000
_cell.angle_alpha   90.00
_cell.angle_beta   90.00
_cell.angle_gamma   90.00
#
_symmetry.space_group_name_H-M   'P 1'
#
loop_
_entity.id
_entity.type
_entity.pdbx_description
1 polymer ?
#
loop_
_entity_poly.entity_id
_entity_poly.type
_entity_poly.pdbx_seq_one_letter_code
_entity_poly.pdbx_strand_id
1 'polypeptide(L)'
;PAPVATAPTPAAGGDVARLKGVGPKLVALLADLGVTSVAQIAAWDDAEIDRIDAQLGRFSGRIRRDAWVEQARLIVGGDTTAYESRFGKG
;
A
#
# COMPACT_ATOMS: atom_id res chain seq x y z
N PRO A 1 -21.31 -3.82 -20.17
CA PRO A 1 -20.85 -2.49 -19.69
C PRO A 1 -20.31 -2.58 -18.25
N ALA A 2 -18.99 -2.44 -18.10
CA ALA A 2 -18.33 -2.25 -16.80
C ALA A 2 -17.70 -0.85 -16.81
N PRO A 3 -17.84 -0.03 -15.76
CA PRO A 3 -17.12 1.22 -15.72
C PRO A 3 -15.63 0.89 -15.58
N VAL A 4 -14.89 1.12 -16.66
CA VAL A 4 -13.44 1.22 -16.62
C VAL A 4 -13.10 2.42 -15.74
N ALA A 5 -12.66 2.15 -14.51
CA ALA A 5 -12.10 3.17 -13.65
C ALA A 5 -10.73 3.56 -14.21
N THR A 6 -10.73 4.52 -15.14
CA THR A 6 -9.53 5.22 -15.59
C THR A 6 -9.09 6.16 -14.46
N ALA A 7 -8.35 5.64 -13.49
CA ALA A 7 -7.64 6.47 -12.52
C ALA A 7 -6.40 7.09 -13.20
N PRO A 8 -6.13 8.39 -12.98
CA PRO A 8 -5.01 9.08 -13.62
C PRO A 8 -3.70 8.46 -13.16
N THR A 9 -2.83 8.11 -14.12
CA THR A 9 -1.48 7.56 -13.90
C THR A 9 -0.67 8.47 -12.97
N PRO A 10 -0.33 8.07 -11.74
CA PRO A 10 0.63 8.80 -10.93
C PRO A 10 2.02 8.38 -11.41
N ALA A 11 2.80 9.37 -11.83
CA ALA A 11 4.13 9.23 -12.37
C ALA A 11 5.07 8.47 -11.40
N ALA A 12 5.59 7.33 -11.83
CA ALA A 12 6.89 6.67 -11.57
C ALA A 12 7.56 6.68 -10.16
N GLY A 13 6.97 7.28 -9.13
CA GLY A 13 7.29 7.11 -7.73
C GLY A 13 6.09 6.48 -7.06
N GLY A 14 6.15 5.17 -6.80
CA GLY A 14 4.98 4.37 -6.50
C GLY A 14 4.06 4.95 -5.40
N ASP A 15 2.75 4.92 -5.63
CA ASP A 15 1.73 5.38 -4.68
C ASP A 15 1.86 4.72 -3.30
N VAL A 16 2.55 3.58 -3.21
CA VAL A 16 2.83 2.88 -1.95
C VAL A 16 3.56 3.76 -0.92
N ALA A 17 4.27 4.80 -1.36
CA ALA A 17 4.89 5.79 -0.46
C ALA A 17 3.86 6.63 0.34
N ARG A 18 2.58 6.62 -0.06
CA ARG A 18 1.49 7.30 0.66
C ARG A 18 1.11 6.59 1.97
N LEU A 19 1.49 5.32 2.11
CA LEU A 19 1.25 4.52 3.32
C LEU A 19 2.21 4.95 4.43
N LYS A 20 1.66 5.18 5.63
CA LYS A 20 2.49 5.52 6.78
C LYS A 20 3.38 4.34 7.15
N GLY A 21 4.67 4.61 7.35
CA GLY A 21 5.67 3.57 7.67
C GLY A 21 6.34 2.94 6.44
N VAL A 22 5.88 3.26 5.22
CA VAL A 22 6.53 2.85 3.95
C VAL A 22 7.54 3.93 3.54
N GLY A 23 8.79 3.79 3.99
CA GLY A 23 9.89 4.68 3.60
C GLY A 23 10.48 4.35 2.23
N PRO A 24 11.36 5.20 1.68
CA PRO A 24 11.91 5.06 0.31
C PRO A 24 12.61 3.71 0.05
N LYS A 25 13.22 3.11 1.08
CA LYS A 25 13.82 1.76 0.96
C LYS A 25 12.77 0.66 0.77
N LEU A 26 11.62 0.77 1.44
CA LEU A 26 10.50 -0.15 1.27
C LEU A 26 9.81 0.07 -0.07
N VAL A 27 9.66 1.31 -0.51
CA VAL A 27 9.15 1.63 -1.86
C VAL A 27 10.00 0.94 -2.94
N ALA A 28 11.33 1.05 -2.84
CA ALA A 28 12.23 0.40 -3.78
C ALA A 28 12.12 -1.14 -3.73
N LEU A 29 12.03 -1.72 -2.53
CA LEU A 29 11.88 -3.17 -2.36
C LEU A 29 10.54 -3.67 -2.90
N LEU A 30 9.44 -2.98 -2.61
CA LEU A 30 8.12 -3.29 -3.14
C LEU A 30 8.09 -3.17 -4.66
N ALA A 31 8.75 -2.15 -5.23
CA ALA A 31 8.86 -1.99 -6.67
C ALA A 31 9.62 -3.16 -7.33
N ASP A 32 10.69 -3.66 -6.69
CA ASP A 32 11.42 -4.86 -7.14
C ASP A 32 10.53 -6.12 -7.11
N LEU A 33 9.62 -6.20 -6.14
CA LEU A 33 8.57 -7.23 -6.04
C LEU A 33 7.37 -6.99 -6.97
N GLY A 34 7.38 -5.94 -7.81
CA GLY A 34 6.29 -5.61 -8.73
C GLY A 34 5.09 -4.90 -8.09
N VAL A 35 5.24 -4.40 -6.87
CA VAL A 35 4.21 -3.70 -6.10
C VAL A 35 4.52 -2.20 -6.11
N THR A 36 3.79 -1.45 -6.93
CA THR A 36 4.03 -0.01 -7.13
C THR A 36 2.83 0.87 -6.79
N SER A 37 1.65 0.28 -6.55
CA SER A 37 0.42 1.02 -6.24
C SER A 37 -0.26 0.57 -4.96
N VAL A 38 -0.86 1.52 -4.21
CA VAL A 38 -1.70 1.20 -3.04
C VAL A 38 -2.92 0.36 -3.43
N ALA A 39 -3.41 0.45 -4.66
CA ALA A 39 -4.49 -0.41 -5.14
C ALA A 39 -4.13 -1.91 -5.12
N GLN A 40 -2.88 -2.25 -5.42
CA GLN A 40 -2.40 -3.64 -5.33
C GLN A 40 -2.38 -4.09 -3.86
N ILE A 41 -1.87 -3.23 -2.96
CA ILE A 41 -1.79 -3.50 -1.52
C ILE A 41 -3.19 -3.64 -0.90
N ALA A 42 -4.16 -2.83 -1.31
CA ALA A 42 -5.54 -2.88 -0.83
C ALA A 42 -6.23 -4.21 -1.19
N ALA A 43 -5.80 -4.84 -2.28
CA ALA A 43 -6.33 -6.10 -2.80
C ALA A 43 -5.66 -7.34 -2.19
N TRP A 44 -4.62 -7.19 -1.36
CA TRP A 44 -3.96 -8.31 -0.71
C TRP A 44 -4.90 -9.04 0.26
N ASP A 45 -4.91 -10.36 0.13
CA ASP A 45 -5.40 -11.30 1.13
C ASP A 45 -4.26 -11.76 2.06
N ASP A 46 -4.59 -12.51 3.11
CA ASP A 46 -3.60 -12.99 4.09
C ASP A 46 -2.45 -13.79 3.48
N ALA A 47 -2.70 -14.55 2.42
CA ALA A 47 -1.64 -15.33 1.78
C ALA A 47 -0.68 -14.44 0.98
N GLU A 48 -1.21 -13.40 0.31
CA GLU A 48 -0.38 -12.38 -0.35
C GLU A 48 0.42 -11.57 0.66
N ILE A 49 -0.19 -11.20 1.79
CA ILE A 49 0.49 -10.53 2.90
C ILE A 49 1.67 -11.38 3.38
N ASP A 50 1.46 -12.65 3.73
CA ASP A 50 2.53 -13.52 4.20
C ASP A 50 3.63 -13.74 3.14
N ARG A 51 3.25 -13.86 1.85
CA ARG A 51 4.21 -14.01 0.75
C ARG A 51 5.13 -12.79 0.63
N ILE A 52 4.54 -11.59 0.52
CA ILE A 52 5.30 -10.35 0.36
C ILE A 52 6.10 -10.07 1.64
N ASP A 53 5.50 -10.26 2.82
CA ASP A 53 6.14 -10.01 4.10
C ASP A 53 7.40 -10.87 4.30
N ALA A 54 7.38 -12.14 3.90
CA ALA A 54 8.55 -13.02 3.92
C ALA A 54 9.68 -12.53 3.00
N GLN A 55 9.36 -11.83 1.92
CA GLN A 55 10.33 -11.24 0.99
C GLN A 55 10.88 -9.89 1.47
N LEU A 56 10.25 -9.25 2.46
CA LEU A 56 10.71 -7.97 3.00
C LEU A 56 11.97 -8.06 3.87
N GLY A 57 12.40 -9.28 4.24
CA GLY A 57 13.59 -9.54 5.04
C GLY A 57 13.54 -8.83 6.40
N ARG A 58 14.47 -7.90 6.65
CA ARG A 58 14.51 -7.11 7.91
C ARG A 58 13.28 -6.21 8.13
N PHE A 59 12.45 -6.04 7.11
CA PHE A 59 11.21 -5.28 7.19
C PHE A 59 9.96 -6.16 7.28
N SER A 60 10.13 -7.49 7.34
CA SER A 60 9.05 -8.43 7.64
C SER A 60 8.35 -8.08 8.97
N GLY A 61 7.07 -8.39 9.05
CA GLY A 61 6.11 -8.04 10.10
C GLY A 61 5.49 -6.66 9.92
N ARG A 62 6.04 -5.78 9.07
CA ARG A 62 5.56 -4.40 8.94
C ARG A 62 4.24 -4.28 8.22
N ILE A 63 3.93 -5.16 7.27
CA ILE A 63 2.67 -5.09 6.51
C ILE A 63 1.48 -5.13 7.47
N ARG A 64 1.52 -6.05 8.45
CA ARG A 64 0.49 -6.20 9.49
C ARG A 64 0.65 -5.17 10.61
N ARG A 65 1.88 -4.94 11.12
CA ARG A 65 2.12 -4.03 12.24
C ARG A 65 1.73 -2.58 11.93
N ASP A 66 2.05 -2.13 10.72
CA ASP A 66 1.75 -0.77 10.26
C ASP A 66 0.40 -0.74 9.49
N ALA A 67 -0.30 -1.87 9.39
CA ALA A 67 -1.64 -2.03 8.79
C ALA A 67 -1.76 -1.51 7.34
N TRP A 68 -0.79 -1.85 6.49
CA TRP A 68 -0.70 -1.32 5.13
C TRP A 68 -1.93 -1.58 4.27
N VAL A 69 -2.54 -2.77 4.40
CA VAL A 69 -3.74 -3.13 3.61
C VAL A 69 -4.94 -2.25 3.99
N GLU A 70 -5.15 -2.02 5.29
CA GLU A 70 -6.23 -1.16 5.78
C GLU A 70 -6.02 0.30 5.36
N GLN A 71 -4.79 0.81 5.49
CA GLN A 71 -4.42 2.13 4.99
C GLN A 71 -4.66 2.26 3.49
N ALA A 72 -4.23 1.28 2.71
CA ALA A 72 -4.38 1.26 1.28
C ALA A 72 -5.86 1.27 0.86
N ARG A 73 -6.72 0.50 1.55
CA ARG A 73 -8.17 0.48 1.33
C ARG A 73 -8.80 1.86 1.56
N LEU A 74 -8.42 2.54 2.64
CA LEU A 74 -8.92 3.90 2.92
C LEU A 74 -8.45 4.91 1.87
N ILE A 75 -7.20 4.82 1.42
CA ILE A 75 -6.66 5.71 0.37
C ILE A 75 -7.37 5.45 -0.97
N VAL A 76 -7.57 4.20 -1.35
CA VAL A 76 -8.27 3.81 -2.59
C VAL A 76 -9.75 4.17 -2.54
N GLY A 77 -10.39 4.04 -1.37
CA GLY A 77 -11.77 4.47 -1.15
C GLY A 77 -11.96 5.99 -1.14
N GLY A 78 -10.87 6.77 -1.01
CA GLY A 78 -10.91 8.22 -0.89
C GLY A 78 -11.28 8.72 0.52
N ASP A 79 -11.36 7.82 1.50
CA ASP A 79 -11.73 8.10 2.90
C ASP A 79 -10.56 8.72 3.69
N THR A 80 -10.12 9.90 3.24
CA THR A 80 -8.99 10.63 3.83
C THR A 80 -9.26 10.96 5.30
N THR A 81 -10.50 11.30 5.66
CA THR A 81 -10.89 11.59 7.05
C THR A 81 -10.73 10.36 7.95
N ALA A 82 -11.15 9.17 7.50
CA ALA A 82 -10.98 7.95 8.26
C ALA A 82 -9.50 7.54 8.36
N TYR A 83 -8.75 7.74 7.28
CA TYR A 83 -7.30 7.53 7.26
C TYR A 83 -6.59 8.43 8.29
N GLU A 84 -6.84 9.74 8.27
CA GLU A 84 -6.24 10.70 9.19
C GLU A 84 -6.67 10.47 10.64
N SER A 85 -7.93 10.07 10.88
CA SER A 85 -8.42 9.78 12.23
C SER A 85 -7.74 8.55 12.84
N ARG A 86 -7.47 7.52 12.04
CA ARG A 86 -6.90 6.25 12.51
C ARG A 86 -5.37 6.23 12.52
N PHE A 87 -4.74 6.86 11.52
CA PHE A 87 -3.28 6.80 11.32
C PHE A 87 -2.60 8.16 11.55
N GLY A 88 -3.36 9.22 11.80
CA GLY A 88 -2.87 10.59 11.92
C GLY A 88 -2.61 11.23 10.56
N LYS A 89 -2.33 12.54 10.56
CA LYS A 89 -1.89 13.25 9.37
C LYS A 89 -0.60 12.61 8.82
N GLY A 90 -0.56 12.43 7.50
CA GLY A 90 0.61 11.96 6.75
C GLY A 90 1.71 13.00 6.73
#